data_AF-A0AAD9GY10-F1
#
_entry.id   AF-A0AAD9GY10-F1
#
_cell.length_a   1.000
_cell.length_b   1.000
_cell.length_c   1.000
_cell.angle_alpha   90.00
_cell.angle_beta   90.00
_cell.angle_gamma   90.00
#
_symmetry.space_group_name_H-M   'P 1'
#
loop_
_entity.id
_entity.type
_entity.pdbx_description
1 polymer ?
#
loop_
_entity_poly.entity_id
_entity_poly.type
_entity_poly.pdbx_seq_one_letter_code
_entity_poly.pdbx_strand_id
1 'polypeptide(L)'
;MQRVVRLSSSFSPLTASYRLRFGAQSPFAKTLQVQTFASVPSQNDEEQSLHGNTAKSKKQQIEELLQQNAALKKEVEALKAEVAKKPGKFMGTLQQYGLPFLVWWTSLYFASGLSIYVALDTGLISGASIIDFIMQMGLDKFIDPARLDPTYGNIAIAVIVNECLEVIRFPITLATIPYVKRVFSRKQVEETK
;
A
#
# COMPACT_ATOMS: atom_id res chain seq x y z
N MET A 1 -10.98 -11.67 -58.84
CA MET A 1 -11.60 -11.30 -57.55
C MET A 1 -12.27 -12.54 -56.96
N GLN A 2 -11.83 -12.98 -55.79
CA GLN A 2 -12.31 -14.18 -55.10
C GLN A 2 -13.60 -13.89 -54.32
N ARG A 3 -14.59 -14.80 -54.36
CA ARG A 3 -15.61 -14.93 -53.31
C ARG A 3 -16.22 -16.35 -53.25
N VAL A 4 -15.67 -17.10 -52.29
CA VAL A 4 -16.26 -18.09 -51.37
C VAL A 4 -17.64 -18.68 -51.68
N VAL A 5 -17.66 -19.99 -51.91
CA VAL A 5 -18.81 -20.90 -51.81
C VAL A 5 -18.90 -21.44 -50.37
N ARG A 6 -20.08 -21.38 -49.75
CA ARG A 6 -20.39 -22.05 -48.46
C ARG A 6 -20.71 -23.53 -48.71
N LEU A 7 -20.18 -24.40 -47.86
CA LEU A 7 -20.74 -25.73 -47.60
C LEU A 7 -21.05 -25.87 -46.10
N SER A 8 -22.17 -26.53 -45.84
CA SER A 8 -22.83 -26.67 -44.56
C SER A 8 -22.54 -28.04 -43.93
N SER A 9 -22.65 -28.06 -42.61
CA SER A 9 -23.19 -29.13 -41.77
C SER A 9 -22.26 -30.11 -41.04
N SER A 10 -22.70 -30.35 -39.80
CA SER A 10 -22.49 -31.50 -38.92
C SER A 10 -21.34 -31.42 -37.92
N PHE A 11 -21.68 -31.10 -36.67
CA PHE A 11 -20.93 -31.50 -35.50
C PHE A 11 -21.87 -32.04 -34.43
N SER A 12 -21.77 -33.34 -34.19
CA SER A 12 -22.05 -34.01 -32.92
C SER A 12 -20.95 -35.06 -32.72
N PRO A 13 -20.80 -35.65 -31.53
CA PRO A 13 -20.15 -35.07 -30.36
C PRO A 13 -18.91 -35.91 -29.97
N LEU A 14 -17.93 -35.35 -29.27
CA LEU A 14 -16.93 -36.19 -28.60
C LEU A 14 -16.69 -35.72 -27.17
N THR A 15 -17.04 -36.65 -26.29
CA THR A 15 -16.71 -36.72 -24.87
C THR A 15 -15.19 -36.66 -24.74
N ALA A 16 -14.67 -35.85 -23.82
CA ALA A 16 -13.27 -35.93 -23.41
C ALA A 16 -13.22 -36.01 -21.88
N SER A 17 -13.09 -37.25 -21.40
CA SER A 17 -12.77 -37.58 -20.01
C SER A 17 -11.34 -37.15 -19.71
N TYR A 18 -11.18 -36.17 -18.82
CA TYR A 18 -9.89 -35.92 -18.17
C TYR A 18 -9.97 -36.30 -16.70
N ARG A 19 -9.51 -37.52 -16.39
CA ARG A 19 -9.04 -37.88 -15.05
C ARG A 19 -7.68 -37.20 -14.85
N LEU A 20 -7.66 -36.06 -14.16
CA LEU A 20 -6.42 -35.51 -13.61
C LEU A 20 -6.31 -35.91 -12.14
N ARG A 21 -5.44 -36.89 -11.92
CA ARG A 21 -4.92 -37.29 -10.62
C ARG A 21 -3.82 -36.28 -10.25
N PHE A 22 -4.14 -35.27 -9.46
CA PHE A 22 -3.14 -34.41 -8.83
C PHE A 22 -3.34 -34.45 -7.32
N GLY A 23 -2.51 -35.26 -6.68
CA GLY A 23 -2.16 -35.07 -5.28
C GLY A 23 -1.11 -33.96 -5.21
N ALA A 24 -1.48 -32.84 -4.60
CA ALA A 24 -0.61 -31.92 -3.87
C ALA A 24 -1.52 -30.82 -3.32
N GLN A 25 -1.51 -30.65 -2.01
CA GLN A 25 -2.35 -29.68 -1.32
C GLN A 25 -1.95 -28.25 -1.71
N SER A 26 -2.88 -27.45 -2.24
CA SER A 26 -2.76 -25.99 -2.27
C SER A 26 -4.13 -25.31 -2.08
N PRO A 27 -4.25 -24.32 -1.18
CA PRO A 27 -5.55 -23.73 -0.81
C PRO A 27 -6.04 -22.61 -1.74
N PHE A 28 -5.33 -22.31 -2.84
CA PHE A 28 -5.54 -21.06 -3.59
C PHE A 28 -6.39 -21.20 -4.86
N ALA A 29 -6.79 -22.41 -5.26
CA ALA A 29 -7.52 -22.64 -6.53
C ALA A 29 -9.05 -22.52 -6.44
N LYS A 30 -9.62 -22.00 -5.33
CA LYS A 30 -11.08 -22.02 -5.08
C LYS A 30 -11.86 -20.78 -5.53
N THR A 31 -11.24 -19.76 -6.12
CA THR A 31 -11.88 -18.44 -6.32
C THR A 31 -12.27 -18.08 -7.75
N LEU A 32 -12.17 -18.99 -8.72
CA LEU A 32 -12.56 -18.72 -10.11
C LEU A 32 -13.68 -19.63 -10.61
N GLN A 33 -14.81 -19.64 -9.89
CA GLN A 33 -16.05 -20.16 -10.45
C GLN A 33 -16.97 -19.00 -10.87
N VAL A 34 -17.13 -18.94 -12.19
CA VAL A 34 -17.83 -17.95 -13.02
C VAL A 34 -19.24 -17.63 -12.53
N GLN A 35 -19.56 -16.34 -12.44
CA GLN A 35 -20.89 -15.80 -12.19
C GLN A 35 -21.77 -15.99 -13.43
N THR A 36 -22.63 -16.99 -13.41
CA THR A 36 -23.71 -17.17 -14.39
C THR A 36 -24.81 -16.13 -14.14
N PHE A 37 -25.20 -15.43 -15.21
CA PHE A 37 -26.20 -14.36 -15.22
C PHE A 37 -27.57 -14.78 -14.66
N ALA A 38 -28.19 -13.88 -13.90
CA ALA A 38 -29.51 -14.03 -13.29
C ALA A 38 -30.63 -13.81 -14.33
N SER A 39 -31.45 -14.83 -14.56
CA SER A 39 -32.78 -14.68 -15.17
C SER A 39 -33.78 -14.24 -14.10
N VAL A 40 -34.50 -13.15 -14.34
CA VAL A 40 -35.55 -12.62 -13.45
C VAL A 40 -36.80 -13.52 -13.56
N PRO A 41 -37.31 -14.11 -12.46
CA PRO A 41 -38.57 -14.83 -12.50
C PRO A 41 -39.75 -13.86 -12.38
N SER A 42 -40.71 -14.04 -13.28
CA SER A 42 -41.98 -13.34 -13.37
C SER A 42 -42.83 -13.57 -12.12
N GLN A 43 -43.48 -12.49 -11.69
CA GLN A 43 -44.50 -12.42 -10.65
C GLN A 43 -45.71 -13.26 -11.05
N ASN A 44 -45.99 -14.37 -10.33
CA ASN A 44 -47.30 -15.04 -10.14
C ASN A 44 -47.18 -16.58 -9.96
N ASP A 45 -46.46 -17.06 -8.95
CA ASP A 45 -46.64 -18.42 -8.42
C ASP A 45 -46.53 -18.35 -6.89
N GLU A 46 -47.64 -18.01 -6.24
CA GLU A 46 -47.75 -17.97 -4.78
C GLU A 46 -47.95 -19.38 -4.18
N GLU A 47 -47.20 -19.62 -3.10
CA GLU A 47 -47.58 -20.44 -1.94
C GLU A 47 -47.92 -21.93 -2.12
N GLN A 48 -46.90 -22.79 -1.98
CA GLN A 48 -46.81 -23.78 -0.89
C GLN A 48 -45.62 -24.72 -1.13
N SER A 49 -44.94 -25.09 -0.04
CA SER A 49 -43.94 -26.17 0.07
C SER A 49 -42.49 -25.86 -0.37
N LEU A 50 -41.75 -25.10 0.45
CA LEU A 50 -40.51 -25.57 1.12
C LEU A 50 -39.87 -24.49 2.03
N HIS A 51 -40.68 -23.76 2.81
CA HIS A 51 -40.16 -22.89 3.86
C HIS A 51 -39.92 -23.72 5.14
N GLY A 52 -38.65 -23.99 5.49
CA GLY A 52 -38.34 -24.68 6.75
C GLY A 52 -36.89 -24.62 7.22
N ASN A 53 -35.91 -24.84 6.35
CA ASN A 53 -34.53 -25.08 6.81
C ASN A 53 -33.51 -23.95 6.49
N THR A 54 -33.77 -23.06 5.53
CA THR A 54 -32.78 -22.04 5.11
C THR A 54 -32.84 -20.74 5.94
N ALA A 55 -33.99 -20.42 6.55
CA ALA A 55 -34.17 -19.18 7.30
C ALA A 55 -33.53 -19.21 8.71
N LYS A 56 -33.41 -20.39 9.32
CA LYS A 56 -32.68 -20.57 10.60
C LYS A 56 -31.16 -20.36 10.42
N SER A 57 -30.60 -20.81 9.29
CA SER A 57 -29.18 -20.65 8.97
C SER A 57 -28.77 -19.19 8.75
N LYS A 58 -29.62 -18.38 8.10
CA LYS A 58 -29.33 -16.95 7.88
C LYS A 58 -29.38 -16.13 9.18
N LYS A 59 -30.36 -16.37 10.06
CA LYS A 59 -30.42 -15.69 11.36
C LYS A 59 -29.22 -16.05 12.25
N GLN A 60 -28.83 -17.33 12.26
CA GLN A 60 -27.63 -17.79 12.96
C GLN A 60 -26.35 -17.17 12.40
N GLN A 61 -26.22 -17.06 11.07
CA GLN A 61 -25.09 -16.36 10.44
C GLN A 61 -25.06 -14.86 10.76
N ILE A 62 -26.23 -14.19 10.80
CA ILE A 62 -26.31 -12.77 11.17
C ILE A 62 -25.88 -12.57 12.63
N GLU A 63 -26.29 -13.46 13.52
CA GLU A 63 -25.94 -13.43 14.93
C GLU A 63 -24.45 -13.73 15.15
N GLU A 64 -23.90 -14.72 14.44
CA GLU A 64 -22.47 -15.02 14.43
C GLU A 64 -21.63 -13.85 13.88
N LEU A 65 -22.07 -13.22 12.78
CA LEU A 65 -21.41 -12.04 12.20
C LEU A 65 -21.46 -10.84 13.15
N LEU A 66 -22.58 -10.62 13.86
CA LEU A 66 -22.67 -9.56 14.88
C LEU A 66 -21.72 -9.84 16.05
N GLN A 67 -21.60 -11.09 16.46
CA GLN A 67 -20.71 -11.50 17.54
C GLN A 67 -19.23 -11.37 17.12
N GLN A 68 -18.87 -11.78 15.91
CA GLN A 68 -17.54 -11.58 15.34
C GLN A 68 -17.20 -10.09 15.18
N ASN A 69 -18.14 -9.26 14.71
CA ASN A 69 -17.92 -7.81 14.62
C ASN A 69 -17.74 -7.16 16.01
N ALA A 70 -18.44 -7.63 17.03
CA ALA A 70 -18.28 -7.15 18.40
C ALA A 70 -16.92 -7.57 19.01
N ALA A 71 -16.48 -8.81 18.75
CA ALA A 71 -15.16 -9.30 19.16
C ALA A 71 -14.03 -8.54 18.45
N LEU A 72 -14.13 -8.38 17.12
CA LEU A 72 -13.18 -7.62 16.30
C LEU A 72 -13.09 -6.16 16.75
N LYS A 73 -14.21 -5.51 17.09
CA LYS A 73 -14.17 -4.13 17.63
C LYS A 73 -13.39 -4.04 18.93
N LYS A 74 -13.58 -5.01 19.84
CA LYS A 74 -12.81 -5.07 21.11
C LYS A 74 -11.32 -5.29 20.87
N GLU A 75 -10.96 -6.18 19.96
CA GLU A 75 -9.55 -6.41 19.59
C GLU A 75 -8.93 -5.18 18.93
N VAL A 76 -9.65 -4.51 18.03
CA VAL A 76 -9.19 -3.27 17.39
C VAL A 76 -9.02 -2.15 18.42
N GLU A 77 -9.91 -2.01 19.40
CA GLU A 77 -9.78 -1.02 20.48
C GLU A 77 -8.59 -1.35 21.40
N ALA A 78 -8.38 -2.61 21.74
CA ALA A 78 -7.22 -3.05 22.52
C ALA A 78 -5.89 -2.81 21.77
N LEU A 79 -5.84 -3.18 20.48
CA LEU A 79 -4.67 -2.93 19.63
C LEU A 79 -4.41 -1.43 19.42
N LYS A 80 -5.46 -0.62 19.23
CA LYS A 80 -5.32 0.84 19.16
C LYS A 80 -4.78 1.41 20.47
N ALA A 81 -5.22 0.91 21.62
CA ALA A 81 -4.70 1.32 22.92
C ALA A 81 -3.23 0.90 23.13
N GLU A 82 -2.83 -0.28 22.65
CA GLU A 82 -1.42 -0.71 22.71
C GLU A 82 -0.51 0.07 21.76
N VAL A 83 -1.00 0.39 20.55
CA VAL A 83 -0.29 1.25 19.59
C VAL A 83 -0.17 2.67 20.14
N ALA A 84 -1.21 3.20 20.80
CA ALA A 84 -1.16 4.52 21.44
C ALA A 84 -0.13 4.59 22.59
N LYS A 85 0.12 3.48 23.30
CA LYS A 85 1.12 3.40 24.37
C LYS A 85 2.57 3.41 23.85
N LYS A 86 2.79 3.02 22.60
CA LYS A 86 4.11 3.06 21.95
C LYS A 86 4.17 4.30 21.06
N PRO A 87 4.66 5.46 21.55
CA PRO A 87 4.88 6.60 20.66
C PRO A 87 5.75 6.09 19.51
N GLY A 88 5.33 6.37 18.26
CA GLY A 88 6.08 5.94 17.09
C GLY A 88 7.55 6.34 17.21
N LYS A 89 8.47 5.56 16.64
CA LYS A 89 9.93 5.76 16.82
C LYS A 89 10.37 7.22 16.65
N PHE A 90 9.77 7.93 15.70
CA PHE A 90 9.97 9.36 15.49
C PHE A 90 9.48 10.22 16.67
N MET A 91 8.22 10.05 17.08
CA MET A 91 7.62 10.80 18.19
C MET A 91 8.36 10.55 19.52
N GLY A 92 8.76 9.31 19.80
CA GLY A 92 9.55 8.98 20.98
C GLY A 92 10.93 9.67 20.97
N THR A 93 11.58 9.73 19.82
CA THR A 93 12.87 10.42 19.66
C THR A 93 12.72 11.93 19.81
N LEU A 94 11.67 12.51 19.24
CA LEU A 94 11.35 13.92 19.40
C LEU A 94 11.10 14.29 20.87
N GLN A 95 10.37 13.46 21.63
CA GLN A 95 10.17 13.68 23.06
C GLN A 95 11.48 13.56 23.87
N GLN A 96 12.37 12.63 23.50
CA GLN A 96 13.62 12.39 24.22
C GLN A 96 14.68 13.47 23.98
N TYR A 97 14.79 13.97 22.74
CA TYR A 97 15.86 14.89 22.32
C TYR A 97 15.38 16.33 22.09
N GLY A 98 14.08 16.54 21.84
CA GLY A 98 13.48 17.86 21.70
C GLY A 98 14.03 18.67 20.54
N LEU A 99 14.32 19.94 20.82
CA LEU A 99 14.75 20.94 19.83
C LEU A 99 16.04 20.53 19.06
N PRO A 100 17.11 20.00 19.69
CA PRO A 100 18.27 19.46 18.97
C PRO A 100 17.92 18.45 17.87
N PHE A 101 16.92 17.60 18.10
CA PHE A 101 16.48 16.63 17.10
C PHE A 101 15.79 17.31 15.93
N LEU A 102 14.87 18.26 16.20
CA LEU A 102 14.18 19.00 15.14
C LEU A 102 15.16 19.76 14.26
N VAL A 103 16.08 20.52 14.86
CA VAL A 103 17.04 21.33 14.10
C VAL A 103 17.94 20.44 13.23
N TRP A 104 18.41 19.32 13.77
CA TRP A 104 19.24 18.40 13.01
C TRP A 104 18.49 17.68 11.91
N TRP A 105 17.28 17.19 12.22
CA TRP A 105 16.40 16.53 11.26
C TRP A 105 16.06 17.44 10.08
N THR A 106 15.66 18.68 10.34
CA THR A 106 15.36 19.65 9.29
C THR A 106 16.61 20.04 8.53
N SER A 107 17.75 20.21 9.20
CA SER A 107 19.04 20.48 8.52
C SER A 107 19.42 19.37 7.55
N LEU A 108 19.28 18.11 7.96
CA LEU A 108 19.51 16.96 7.08
C LEU A 108 18.53 16.93 5.92
N TYR A 109 17.24 17.23 6.16
CA TYR A 109 16.21 17.30 5.12
C TYR A 109 16.54 18.35 4.05
N PHE A 110 16.88 19.57 4.49
CA PHE A 110 17.23 20.67 3.58
C PHE A 110 18.57 20.41 2.88
N ALA A 111 19.57 19.91 3.59
CA ALA A 111 20.87 19.59 3.00
C ALA A 111 20.73 18.53 1.90
N SER A 112 20.00 17.43 2.15
CA SER A 112 19.78 16.41 1.13
C SER A 112 18.93 16.95 -0.03
N GLY A 113 17.82 17.64 0.23
CA GLY A 113 16.96 18.19 -0.82
C GLY A 113 17.68 19.20 -1.72
N LEU A 114 18.44 20.11 -1.12
CA LEU A 114 19.22 21.10 -1.87
C LEU A 114 20.35 20.44 -2.67
N SER A 115 21.03 19.44 -2.10
CA SER A 115 22.08 18.72 -2.83
C SER A 115 21.55 17.98 -4.06
N ILE A 116 20.36 17.37 -3.96
CA ILE A 116 19.71 16.70 -5.11
C ILE A 116 19.30 17.73 -6.15
N TYR A 117 18.68 18.84 -5.72
CA TYR A 117 18.29 19.91 -6.63
C TYR A 117 19.50 20.47 -7.40
N VAL A 118 20.60 20.76 -6.71
CA VAL A 118 21.83 21.26 -7.36
C VAL A 118 22.41 20.21 -8.30
N ALA A 119 22.40 18.92 -7.95
CA ALA A 119 22.87 17.86 -8.83
C ALA A 119 22.02 17.73 -10.12
N LEU A 120 20.71 17.96 -10.03
CA LEU A 120 19.80 18.01 -11.17
C LEU A 120 19.99 19.28 -12.02
N ASP A 121 20.12 20.44 -11.38
CA ASP A 121 20.26 21.74 -12.03
C ASP A 121 21.60 21.88 -12.77
N THR A 122 22.68 21.36 -12.18
CA THR A 122 24.00 21.32 -12.82
C THR A 122 24.13 20.23 -13.90
N GLY A 123 23.09 19.42 -14.09
CA GLY A 123 23.10 18.30 -15.05
C GLY A 123 24.04 17.16 -14.66
N LEU A 124 24.53 17.14 -13.42
CA LEU A 124 25.39 16.08 -12.88
C LEU A 124 24.63 14.74 -12.84
N ILE A 125 23.31 14.82 -12.58
CA ILE A 125 22.38 13.70 -12.69
C ILE A 125 21.21 14.13 -13.59
N SER A 126 20.83 13.28 -14.53
CA SER A 126 19.65 13.51 -15.37
C SER A 126 18.37 13.13 -14.62
N GLY A 127 17.36 13.99 -14.67
CA GLY A 127 16.04 13.70 -14.09
C GLY A 127 15.41 12.42 -14.65
N ALA A 128 15.65 12.11 -15.93
CA ALA A 128 15.17 10.87 -16.55
C ALA A 128 15.78 9.62 -15.90
N SER A 129 17.08 9.64 -15.61
CA SER A 129 17.76 8.53 -14.93
C SER A 129 17.26 8.30 -13.51
N ILE A 130 16.85 9.38 -12.82
CA ILE A 130 16.22 9.28 -11.50
C ILE A 130 14.84 8.64 -11.60
N ILE A 131 14.03 9.07 -12.58
CA ILE A 131 12.70 8.49 -12.80
C ILE A 131 12.81 7.00 -13.11
N ASP A 132 13.75 6.60 -13.95
CA ASP A 132 14.02 5.19 -14.26
C ASP A 132 14.42 4.41 -13.00
N PHE A 133 15.26 4.98 -12.12
CA PHE A 133 15.65 4.37 -10.85
C PHE A 133 14.46 4.20 -9.89
N ILE A 134 13.58 5.21 -9.80
CA ILE A 134 12.35 5.15 -9.00
C ILE A 134 11.44 4.03 -9.51
N MET A 135 11.26 3.94 -10.83
CA MET A 135 10.47 2.88 -11.46
C MET A 135 11.08 1.49 -11.23
N GLN A 136 12.40 1.35 -11.32
CA GLN A 136 13.09 0.07 -11.06
C GLN A 136 12.96 -0.40 -9.61
N MET A 137 12.93 0.52 -8.65
CA MET A 137 12.70 0.17 -7.24
C MET A 137 11.23 -0.11 -6.90
N GLY A 138 10.31 -0.01 -7.89
CA GLY A 138 8.87 -0.25 -7.68
C GLY A 138 8.19 0.84 -6.85
N LEU A 139 8.76 2.04 -6.83
CA LEU A 139 8.20 3.22 -6.16
C LEU A 139 7.15 3.96 -7.02
N ASP A 140 6.92 3.50 -8.25
CA ASP A 140 5.86 3.94 -9.16
C ASP A 140 4.44 3.80 -8.56
N LYS A 141 4.29 2.93 -7.55
CA LYS A 141 3.04 2.81 -6.78
C LYS A 141 2.78 3.98 -5.83
N PHE A 142 3.82 4.70 -5.44
CA PHE A 142 3.74 5.84 -4.53
C PHE A 142 3.86 7.18 -5.24
N ILE A 143 4.47 7.19 -6.43
CA ILE A 143 4.75 8.38 -7.23
C ILE A 143 4.23 8.14 -8.64
N ASP A 144 3.29 8.97 -9.10
CA ASP A 144 2.84 8.98 -10.50
C ASP A 144 3.79 9.87 -11.34
N PRO A 145 4.70 9.29 -12.15
CA PRO A 145 5.68 10.07 -12.90
C PRO A 145 5.04 10.96 -13.95
N ALA A 146 3.84 10.61 -14.43
CA ALA A 146 3.12 11.37 -15.46
C ALA A 146 2.49 12.66 -14.91
N ARG A 147 2.42 12.81 -13.59
CA ARG A 147 1.92 14.02 -12.91
C ARG A 147 3.01 15.01 -12.52
N LEU A 148 4.26 14.73 -12.83
CA LEU A 148 5.35 15.69 -12.66
C LEU A 148 5.15 16.86 -13.62
N ASP A 149 4.82 18.04 -13.07
CA ASP A 149 4.70 19.27 -13.83
C ASP A 149 6.06 19.60 -14.49
N PRO A 150 6.14 19.66 -15.83
CA PRO A 150 7.38 19.95 -16.54
C PRO A 150 7.96 21.33 -16.20
N THR A 151 7.15 22.27 -15.67
CA THR A 151 7.58 23.62 -15.27
C THR A 151 8.46 23.60 -14.02
N TYR A 152 8.24 22.64 -13.12
CA TYR A 152 8.98 22.48 -11.86
C TYR A 152 9.67 21.13 -11.75
N GLY A 153 9.98 20.50 -12.89
CA GLY A 153 10.44 19.11 -12.96
C GLY A 153 11.60 18.77 -12.02
N ASN A 154 12.66 19.59 -12.01
CA ASN A 154 13.83 19.35 -11.14
C ASN A 154 13.49 19.48 -9.65
N ILE A 155 12.65 20.44 -9.28
CA ILE A 155 12.23 20.64 -7.88
C ILE A 155 11.35 19.47 -7.44
N ALA A 156 10.38 19.08 -8.26
CA ALA A 156 9.47 18.00 -7.96
C ALA A 156 10.21 16.65 -7.83
N ILE A 157 11.13 16.36 -8.75
CA ILE A 157 12.00 15.18 -8.66
C ILE A 157 12.88 15.26 -7.40
N ALA A 158 13.48 16.41 -7.11
CA ALA A 158 14.30 16.59 -5.91
C ALA A 158 13.51 16.30 -4.63
N VAL A 159 12.27 16.82 -4.51
CA VAL A 159 11.40 16.56 -3.35
C VAL A 159 11.08 15.07 -3.25
N ILE A 160 10.68 14.42 -4.34
CA ILE A 160 10.34 12.99 -4.33
C ILE A 160 11.52 12.13 -3.88
N VAL A 161 12.70 12.37 -4.46
CA VAL A 161 13.92 11.66 -4.06
C VAL A 161 14.25 11.96 -2.60
N ASN A 162 14.04 13.19 -2.16
CA ASN A 162 14.27 13.60 -0.77
C ASN A 162 13.32 12.86 0.20
N GLU A 163 12.08 12.59 -0.18
CA GLU A 163 11.17 11.74 0.62
C GLU A 163 11.61 10.27 0.60
N CYS A 164 12.10 9.76 -0.52
CA CYS A 164 12.66 8.40 -0.59
C CYS A 164 13.86 8.22 0.36
N LEU A 165 14.66 9.28 0.52
CA LEU A 165 15.77 9.31 1.47
C LEU A 165 15.31 9.33 2.94
N GLU A 166 14.03 9.55 3.25
CA GLU A 166 13.53 9.54 4.63
C GLU A 166 13.84 8.20 5.33
N VAL A 167 13.72 7.08 4.61
CA VAL A 167 13.99 5.72 5.11
C VAL A 167 15.43 5.58 5.61
N ILE A 168 16.36 6.30 5.00
CA ILE A 168 17.79 6.30 5.35
C ILE A 168 18.11 7.43 6.34
N ARG A 169 17.46 8.59 6.18
CA ARG A 169 17.65 9.78 7.01
C ARG A 169 17.29 9.51 8.47
N PHE A 170 16.23 8.77 8.73
CA PHE A 170 15.80 8.44 10.09
C PHE A 170 16.85 7.66 10.89
N PRO A 171 17.38 6.51 10.40
CA PRO A 171 18.51 5.82 11.02
C PRO A 171 19.76 6.70 11.23
N ILE A 172 20.13 7.51 10.22
CA ILE A 172 21.30 8.41 10.32
C ILE A 172 21.09 9.43 11.44
N THR A 173 19.89 10.00 11.53
CA THR A 173 19.54 10.97 12.56
C THR A 173 19.63 10.33 13.95
N LEU A 174 19.09 9.12 14.12
CA LEU A 174 19.18 8.39 15.39
C LEU A 174 20.62 8.08 15.79
N ALA A 175 21.48 7.74 14.83
CA ALA A 175 22.89 7.46 15.12
C ALA A 175 23.67 8.73 15.50
N THR A 176 23.32 9.88 14.92
CA THR A 176 24.08 11.14 15.06
C THR A 176 23.52 12.08 16.13
N ILE A 177 22.26 11.92 16.54
CA ILE A 177 21.62 12.81 17.51
C ILE A 177 22.33 12.93 18.88
N PRO A 178 22.98 11.89 19.44
CA PRO A 178 23.71 12.05 20.70
C PRO A 178 24.89 13.01 20.60
N TYR A 179 25.53 13.08 19.42
CA TYR A 179 26.61 14.03 19.15
C TYR A 179 26.06 15.45 19.06
N VAL A 180 24.99 15.64 18.29
CA VAL A 180 24.35 16.96 18.13
C VAL A 180 23.85 17.50 19.47
N LYS A 181 23.24 16.66 20.30
CA LYS A 181 22.81 17.05 21.66
C LYS A 181 23.98 17.62 22.48
N ARG A 182 25.16 16.99 22.43
CA ARG A 182 26.35 17.48 23.16
C ARG A 182 26.80 18.85 22.66
N VAL A 183 26.75 19.10 21.35
CA VAL A 183 27.10 20.41 20.77
C VAL A 183 26.10 21.48 21.20
N PHE A 184 24.80 21.18 21.16
CA PHE A 184 23.75 22.09 21.64
C PHE A 184 23.88 22.43 23.12
N SER A 185 24.17 21.44 23.97
CA SER A 185 24.37 21.68 25.41
C SER A 185 25.58 22.56 25.70
N ARG A 186 26.66 22.49 24.90
CA ARG A 186 27.83 23.36 25.06
C ARG A 186 27.50 24.82 24.72
N LYS A 187 26.77 25.06 23.62
CA LYS A 187 26.35 26.42 23.24
C LYS A 187 25.50 27.10 24.31
N GLN A 188 24.56 26.38 24.93
CA GLN A 188 23.74 26.91 26.02
C GLN A 188 24.60 27.40 27.21
N VAL A 189 25.67 26.68 27.55
CA VAL A 189 26.57 27.05 28.66
C VAL A 189 27.39 28.30 28.33
N GLU A 190 27.82 28.46 27.07
CA GLU A 190 28.53 29.66 26.62
C GLU A 190 27.63 30.89 26.56
N GLU A 191 26.36 30.75 26.13
CA GLU A 191 25.41 31.88 26.07
C GLU A 191 24.93 32.36 27.44
N THR A 192 25.09 31.55 28.50
CA THR A 192 24.66 31.90 29.87
C THR A 192 25.82 32.47 30.72
N LYS A 193 27.00 32.67 30.13
CA LYS A 193 28.22 33.09 30.84
C LYS A 193 28.66 34.48 30.42
#